data_AF-A0A842MA27-F1
#
_entry.id   AF-A0A842MA27-F1
#
_cell.length_a   1.000
_cell.length_b   1.000
_cell.length_c   1.000
_cell.angle_alpha   90.00
_cell.angle_beta   90.00
_cell.angle_gamma   90.00
#
_symmetry.space_group_name_H-M   'P 1'
#
loop_
_entity.id
_entity.type
_entity.pdbx_description
1 polymer ?
#
loop_
_entity_poly.entity_id
_entity_poly.type
_entity_poly.pdbx_seq_one_letter_code
_entity_poly.pdbx_strand_id
1 'polypeptide(L)'
;MKVGIILPAIDDSGMAKAASQLSFILKELSYDVHMITVYEHKPVHEYTGSFHVLHVPPANEDQNFIERIILPLKRVTALKKIKRDLNLDVTISFSEAL
;
A
#
# COMPACT_ATOMS: atom_id res chain seq x y z
N MET A 1 -18.43 3.01 -3.02
CA MET A 1 -17.57 2.64 -1.87
C MET A 1 -16.13 2.65 -2.34
N LYS A 2 -15.24 3.26 -1.56
CA LYS A 2 -13.81 3.41 -1.84
C LYS A 2 -13.02 2.35 -1.10
N VAL A 3 -12.29 1.53 -1.85
CA VAL A 3 -11.53 0.40 -1.33
C VAL A 3 -10.05 0.64 -1.52
N GLY A 4 -9.29 0.60 -0.43
CA GLY A 4 -7.83 0.62 -0.45
C GLY A 4 -7.25 -0.78 -0.42
N ILE A 5 -6.42 -1.13 -1.40
CA ILE A 5 -5.59 -2.34 -1.38
C ILE A 5 -4.19 -1.93 -0.97
N ILE A 6 -3.69 -2.48 0.14
CA ILE A 6 -2.40 -2.11 0.72
C ILE A 6 -1.42 -3.28 0.58
N LEU A 7 -0.23 -3.01 0.05
CA LEU A 7 0.83 -4.00 -0.13
C LEU A 7 2.22 -3.32 -0.11
N PRO A 8 3.32 -4.05 0.15
CA PRO A 8 4.66 -3.46 0.15
C PRO A 8 5.06 -2.88 -1.22
N ALA A 9 4.86 -3.68 -2.28
CA ALA A 9 5.12 -3.34 -3.68
C ALA A 9 4.26 -4.22 -4.61
N ILE A 10 4.06 -3.77 -5.85
CA ILE A 10 3.52 -4.54 -6.98
C ILE A 10 4.71 -5.19 -7.71
N ASP A 11 5.37 -6.13 -7.04
CA ASP A 11 6.50 -6.91 -7.54
C ASP A 11 6.04 -8.20 -8.25
N ASP A 12 6.95 -9.15 -8.49
CA ASP A 12 6.67 -10.44 -9.13
C ASP A 12 6.13 -11.51 -8.16
N SER A 13 5.80 -11.13 -6.92
CA SER A 13 5.29 -12.05 -5.91
C SER A 13 3.85 -12.50 -6.19
N GLY A 14 3.49 -13.69 -5.69
CA GLY A 14 2.11 -14.18 -5.75
C GLY A 14 1.11 -13.27 -5.02
N MET A 15 1.57 -12.59 -3.97
CA MET A 15 0.80 -11.59 -3.23
C MET A 15 0.48 -10.37 -4.11
N ALA A 16 1.49 -9.82 -4.79
CA ALA A 16 1.31 -8.69 -5.70
C ALA A 16 0.40 -9.06 -6.87
N LYS A 17 0.54 -10.27 -7.41
CA LYS A 17 -0.36 -10.81 -8.45
C LYS A 17 -1.80 -10.90 -7.96
N ALA A 18 -2.03 -11.44 -6.77
CA ALA A 18 -3.38 -11.55 -6.19
C ALA A 18 -4.02 -10.18 -5.92
N ALA A 19 -3.27 -9.23 -5.36
CA ALA A 19 -3.73 -7.87 -5.14
C ALA A 19 -4.09 -7.16 -6.45
N SER A 20 -3.27 -7.35 -7.48
CA SER A 20 -3.49 -6.81 -8.82
C SER A 20 -4.78 -7.36 -9.45
N GLN A 21 -4.99 -8.68 -9.39
CA GLN A 21 -6.23 -9.29 -9.89
C GLN A 21 -7.46 -8.86 -9.09
N LEU A 22 -7.35 -8.73 -7.77
CA LEU A 22 -8.43 -8.23 -6.93
C LEU A 22 -8.83 -6.80 -7.33
N SER A 23 -7.87 -5.95 -7.73
CA SER A 23 -8.17 -4.60 -8.19
C SER A 23 -9.13 -4.60 -9.39
N PHE A 24 -8.96 -5.52 -10.35
CA PHE A 24 -9.84 -5.66 -11.51
C PHE A 24 -11.24 -6.13 -11.11
N ILE A 25 -11.32 -7.19 -10.29
CA ILE A 25 -12.59 -7.72 -9.80
C ILE A 25 -13.40 -6.64 -9.07
N LEU A 26 -12.75 -5.87 -8.19
CA LEU A 26 -13.42 -4.79 -7.48
C LEU A 26 -13.86 -3.67 -8.42
N LYS A 27 -13.07 -3.34 -9.43
CA LYS A 27 -13.44 -2.34 -10.43
C LYS A 27 -14.64 -2.76 -11.26
N GLU A 28 -14.71 -4.02 -11.67
CA GLU A 28 -15.87 -4.60 -12.38
C GLU A 28 -17.16 -4.51 -11.54
N LEU A 29 -17.03 -4.70 -10.22
CA LEU A 29 -18.11 -4.50 -9.26
C LEU A 29 -18.40 -3.01 -8.95
N SER A 30 -17.85 -2.09 -9.74
CA SER A 30 -18.06 -0.63 -9.63
C SER A 30 -17.56 0.00 -8.32
N TYR A 31 -16.54 -0.60 -7.70
CA TYR A 31 -15.83 0.04 -6.58
C TYR A 31 -14.78 1.04 -7.07
N ASP A 32 -14.53 2.06 -6.24
CA ASP A 32 -13.43 3.02 -6.46
C ASP A 32 -12.17 2.47 -5.79
N VAL A 33 -11.22 1.99 -6.59
CA VAL A 33 -10.07 1.20 -6.13
C VAL A 33 -8.84 2.09 -6.02
N HIS A 34 -8.17 2.00 -4.87
CA HIS A 34 -6.92 2.69 -4.58
C HIS A 34 -5.84 1.66 -4.22
N MET A 35 -4.83 1.51 -5.08
CA MET A 35 -3.63 0.72 -4.80
C MET A 35 -2.67 1.58 -3.99
N ILE A 36 -2.25 1.10 -2.81
CA ILE A 36 -1.41 1.86 -1.87
C ILE A 36 -0.18 1.03 -1.53
N THR A 37 1.00 1.51 -1.94
CA THR A 37 2.27 0.84 -1.66
C THR A 37 3.13 1.59 -0.66
N VAL A 38 3.99 0.86 0.03
CA VAL A 38 4.91 1.45 1.00
C VAL A 38 6.06 2.16 0.27
N TYR A 39 6.62 1.49 -0.73
CA TYR A 39 7.79 1.94 -1.47
C TYR A 39 7.45 2.38 -2.89
N GLU A 40 8.21 3.34 -3.39
CA GLU A 40 8.18 3.73 -4.79
C GLU A 40 8.90 2.66 -5.62
N HIS A 41 8.25 2.21 -6.68
CA HIS A 41 8.76 1.19 -7.58
C HIS A 41 8.00 1.28 -8.91
N LYS A 42 8.53 0.61 -9.92
CA LYS A 42 7.81 0.36 -11.17
C LYS A 42 6.95 -0.90 -10.99
N PRO A 43 5.61 -0.81 -11.11
CA PRO A 43 4.74 -1.98 -11.00
C PRO A 43 5.09 -3.04 -12.05
N VAL A 44 5.25 -4.29 -11.61
CA VAL A 44 5.54 -5.45 -12.46
C VAL A 44 4.26 -6.07 -13.02
N HIS A 45 3.16 -5.97 -12.28
CA HIS A 45 1.84 -6.42 -12.71
C HIS A 45 0.94 -5.24 -13.08
N GLU A 46 0.09 -5.45 -14.09
CA GLU A 46 -1.00 -4.53 -14.40
C GLU A 46 -2.02 -4.52 -13.25
N TYR A 47 -2.54 -3.33 -12.95
CA TYR A 47 -3.59 -3.12 -11.96
C TYR A 47 -4.56 -2.06 -12.48
N THR A 48 -5.68 -1.90 -11.79
CA THR A 48 -6.63 -0.82 -12.08
C THR A 48 -6.89 0.04 -10.84
N GLY A 49 -7.50 1.20 -11.06
CA GLY A 49 -7.70 2.21 -10.03
C GLY A 49 -6.54 3.18 -9.92
N SER A 50 -6.53 3.96 -8.84
CA SER A 50 -5.51 4.97 -8.58
C SER A 50 -4.35 4.38 -7.79
N PHE A 51 -3.12 4.76 -8.14
CA PHE A 51 -1.91 4.30 -7.46
C PHE A 51 -1.34 5.37 -6.54
N HIS A 52 -0.95 4.95 -5.34
CA HIS A 52 -0.45 5.84 -4.30
C HIS A 52 0.74 5.20 -3.59
N VAL A 53 1.70 6.03 -3.18
CA VAL A 53 2.89 5.60 -2.45
C VAL A 53 2.95 6.34 -1.12
N LEU A 54 3.23 5.64 -0.03
CA LEU A 54 3.34 6.24 1.31
C LEU A 54 4.62 7.08 1.51
N HIS A 55 5.62 6.90 0.62
CA HIS A 55 6.93 7.56 0.64
C HIS A 55 7.63 7.45 2.00
N VAL A 56 7.55 6.28 2.64
CA VAL A 56 8.28 6.02 3.89
C VAL A 56 9.55 5.26 3.56
N PRO A 57 10.73 5.75 3.98
CA PRO A 57 11.99 5.09 3.68
C PRO A 57 12.05 3.66 4.27
N PRO A 58 12.81 2.75 3.65
CA PRO A 58 13.11 1.46 4.25
C PRO A 58 13.96 1.63 5.52
N ALA A 59 14.03 0.57 6.33
CA ALA A 59 15.02 0.51 7.41
C ALA A 59 16.42 0.49 6.79
N ASN A 60 17.36 1.23 7.39
CA ASN A 60 18.76 1.22 6.99
C ASN A 60 19.59 0.52 8.08
N GLU A 61 20.65 -0.19 7.69
CA GLU A 61 21.53 -0.93 8.61
C GLU A 61 22.21 0.00 9.62
N ASP A 62 22.54 1.22 9.18
CA ASP A 62 23.16 2.27 9.99
C ASP A 62 22.19 3.01 10.93
N GLN A 63 20.90 2.62 10.99
CA GLN A 63 19.92 3.30 11.81
C GLN A 63 20.15 3.08 13.31
N ASN A 64 20.23 4.19 14.04
CA ASN A 64 20.26 4.18 15.49
C ASN A 64 18.96 3.61 16.07
N PHE A 65 19.01 3.11 17.31
CA PHE A 65 17.85 2.48 17.98
C PHE A 65 16.58 3.36 17.97
N ILE A 66 16.75 4.68 18.14
CA ILE A 66 15.66 5.66 18.08
C ILE A 66 15.04 5.73 16.67
N GLU A 67 15.85 5.71 15.63
CA GLU A 67 15.38 5.77 14.24
C GLU A 67 14.58 4.51 13.87
N ARG A 68 15.00 3.35 14.38
CA ARG A 68 14.27 2.09 14.24
C ARG A 68 12.88 2.12 14.88
N ILE A 69 12.72 2.79 16.03
CA ILE A 69 11.42 2.94 16.69
C ILE A 69 10.53 3.97 15.99
N ILE A 70 11.13 5.06 15.49
CA ILE A 70 10.39 6.12 14.79
C ILE A 70 9.84 5.65 13.44
N LEU A 71 10.51 4.70 12.77
CA LEU A 71 10.12 4.26 11.43
C LEU A 71 8.73 3.61 11.37
N PRO A 72 8.37 2.62 12.22
CA PRO A 72 7.00 2.11 12.31
C PRO A 72 5.97 3.21 12.58
N LEU A 73 6.26 4.14 13.50
CA LEU A 73 5.39 5.27 13.80
C LEU A 73 5.16 6.16 12.56
N LYS A 74 6.20 6.41 11.76
CA LYS A 74 6.08 7.13 10.48
C LYS A 74 5.20 6.39 9.48
N ARG A 75 5.31 5.06 9.39
CA ARG A 75 4.46 4.24 8.51
C ARG A 75 3.00 4.28 8.93
N VAL A 76 2.72 4.09 10.21
CA VAL A 76 1.36 4.13 10.75
C VAL A 76 0.73 5.51 10.55
N THR A 77 1.48 6.59 10.79
CA THR A 77 0.97 7.95 10.59
C THR A 77 0.75 8.29 9.12
N ALA A 78 1.67 7.91 8.22
CA ALA A 78 1.50 8.06 6.77
C ALA A 78 0.28 7.28 6.26
N LEU A 79 0.12 6.02 6.70
CA LEU A 79 -1.02 5.19 6.34
C LEU A 79 -2.33 5.78 6.84
N LYS A 80 -2.37 6.26 8.09
CA LYS A 80 -3.56 6.92 8.65
C LYS A 80 -3.92 8.18 7.87
N LYS A 81 -2.91 8.97 7.48
CA LYS A 81 -3.10 10.17 6.66
C LYS A 81 -3.70 9.82 5.30
N ILE A 82 -3.12 8.88 4.56
CA ILE A 82 -3.62 8.55 3.21
C ILE A 82 -5.03 7.96 3.23
N LYS A 83 -5.34 7.11 4.23
CA LYS A 83 -6.69 6.55 4.39
C LYS A 83 -7.73 7.66 4.57
N ARG A 84 -7.39 8.68 5.36
CA ARG A 84 -8.25 9.85 5.58
C ARG A 84 -8.33 10.73 4.34
N ASP A 85 -7.21 11.05 3.71
CA ASP A 85 -7.16 11.97 2.57
C ASP A 85 -7.95 11.40 1.36
N LEU A 86 -7.91 10.08 1.17
CA LEU A 86 -8.70 9.39 0.14
C LEU A 86 -10.16 9.13 0.55
N ASN A 87 -10.50 9.27 1.84
CA ASN A 87 -11.79 8.89 2.44
C ASN A 87 -12.15 7.42 2.16
N LEU A 88 -11.24 6.49 2.46
CA LEU A 88 -11.46 5.07 2.21
C LEU A 88 -12.51 4.50 3.17
N ASP A 89 -13.47 3.75 2.63
CA ASP A 89 -14.50 3.06 3.42
C ASP A 89 -13.96 1.74 3.98
N VAL A 90 -13.17 1.02 3.18
CA VAL A 90 -12.61 -0.29 3.51
C VAL A 90 -11.15 -0.36 3.05
N THR A 91 -10.30 -1.01 3.85
CA THR A 91 -8.92 -1.33 3.45
C THR A 91 -8.63 -2.82 3.58
N ILE A 92 -8.01 -3.40 2.55
CA ILE A 92 -7.57 -4.79 2.47
C ILE A 92 -6.04 -4.80 2.47
N SER A 93 -5.42 -5.40 3.49
CA SER A 93 -3.96 -5.51 3.59
C SER A 93 -3.50 -6.89 3.12
N PHE A 94 -2.55 -6.92 2.19
CA PHE A 94 -1.96 -8.15 1.67
C PHE A 94 -0.68 -8.57 2.40
N SER A 95 -0.18 -7.76 3.31
CA SER A 95 1.02 -8.05 4.10
C SER A 95 0.83 -7.65 5.57
N GLU A 96 1.48 -8.40 6.45
CA GLU A 96 1.69 -8.06 7.86
C GLU A 96 2.77 -6.97 8.03
N ALA A 97 3.61 -6.75 7.01
CA ALA A 97 4.82 -5.94 7.09
C ALA A 97 4.62 -4.44 6.78
N LEU A 98 3.62 -3.82 7.43
CA LEU A 98 3.54 -2.35 7.52
C LEU A 98 4.33 -1.86 8.74
#